data_AF-A0A1B7MD26-F1
#
_entry.id   AF-A0A1B7MD26-F1
#
_cell.length_a   1.000
_cell.length_b   1.000
_cell.length_c   1.000
_cell.angle_alpha   90.00
_cell.angle_beta   90.00
_cell.angle_gamma   90.00
#
_symmetry.space_group_name_H-M   'P 1'
#
loop_
_entity.id
_entity.type
_entity.pdbx_description
1 polymer ?
#
loop_
_entity_poly.entity_id
_entity_poly.type
_entity_poly.pdbx_seq_one_letter_code
_entity_poly.pdbx_strand_id
1 'polypeptide(L)'
;MALLCRHDRVLWLVNMTSAGEKQHYALALIRQWFKHLPSDFKVGLLYDIGCQLERSCRKWGFLTDVLPHIIFGISIFHAFGHQWPCQIVYHPRKCVGFGL
;
A
#
# COMPACT_ATOMS: atom_id res chain seq x y z
N MET A 1 -10.00 -9.40 2.59
CA MET A 1 -9.12 -8.50 1.82
C MET A 1 -8.04 -9.34 1.15
N ALA A 2 -7.53 -8.90 0.01
CA ALA A 2 -6.50 -9.60 -0.75
C ALA A 2 -5.33 -8.65 -1.07
N LEU A 3 -4.12 -9.19 -1.15
CA LEU A 3 -2.98 -8.53 -1.78
C LEU A 3 -2.80 -9.14 -3.17
N LEU A 4 -2.85 -8.32 -4.20
CA LEU A 4 -2.72 -8.73 -5.59
C LEU A 4 -1.42 -8.17 -6.19
N CYS A 5 -0.86 -8.88 -7.16
CA CYS A 5 0.17 -8.33 -8.01
C CYS A 5 -0.44 -7.46 -9.12
N ARG A 6 0.41 -6.75 -9.87
CA ARG A 6 0.00 -5.91 -11.01
C ARG A 6 -0.71 -6.63 -12.17
N HIS A 7 -0.75 -7.96 -12.15
CA HIS A 7 -1.43 -8.80 -13.15
C HIS A 7 -2.73 -9.41 -12.60
N ASP A 8 -3.29 -8.81 -11.54
CA ASP A 8 -4.51 -9.25 -10.86
C ASP A 8 -4.44 -10.70 -10.35
N ARG A 9 -3.24 -11.18 -10.02
CA ARG A 9 -3.04 -12.48 -9.35
C ARG A 9 -2.98 -12.26 -7.85
N VAL A 10 -3.80 -13.01 -7.13
CA VAL A 10 -3.80 -13.04 -5.66
C VAL A 10 -2.46 -13.61 -5.18
N LEU A 11 -1.76 -12.84 -4.36
CA LEU A 11 -0.54 -13.27 -3.67
C LEU A 11 -0.89 -13.79 -2.28
N TRP A 12 -1.75 -13.06 -1.55
CA TRP A 12 -2.17 -13.40 -0.19
C TRP A 12 -3.62 -12.99 0.05
N LEU A 13 -4.30 -13.77 0.90
CA LEU A 13 -5.62 -13.47 1.44
C LEU A 13 -5.52 -13.32 2.95
N VAL A 14 -6.31 -12.41 3.51
CA VAL A 14 -6.48 -12.29 4.96
C VAL A 14 -7.93 -12.49 5.32
N ASN A 15 -8.15 -13.36 6.30
CA ASN A 15 -9.46 -13.60 6.89
C ASN A 15 -9.88 -12.36 7.67
N MET A 16 -11.03 -11.79 7.28
CA MET A 16 -11.61 -10.64 7.96
C MET A 16 -12.55 -11.15 9.05
N THR A 17 -12.13 -11.00 10.30
CA THR A 17 -12.86 -11.44 11.50
C THR A 17 -13.71 -10.35 12.14
N SER A 18 -13.62 -9.11 11.63
CA SER A 18 -14.38 -7.96 12.11
C SER A 18 -15.01 -7.19 10.93
N ALA A 19 -16.06 -6.43 11.22
CA ALA A 19 -16.80 -5.69 10.20
C ALA A 19 -15.97 -4.56 9.59
N GLY A 20 -15.95 -4.51 8.25
CA GLY A 20 -15.29 -3.48 7.45
C GLY A 20 -13.80 -3.75 7.20
N GLU A 21 -13.27 -3.08 6.17
CA GLU A 21 -11.85 -3.14 5.80
C GLU A 21 -11.02 -2.32 6.78
N LYS A 22 -10.73 -2.90 7.95
CA LYS A 22 -9.88 -2.29 8.98
C LYS A 22 -8.43 -2.20 8.49
N GLN A 23 -7.72 -1.14 8.89
CA GLN A 23 -6.33 -0.88 8.52
C GLN A 23 -5.36 -2.04 8.85
N HIS A 24 -5.60 -2.76 9.95
CA HIS A 24 -4.72 -3.85 10.38
C HIS A 24 -4.67 -5.02 9.38
N TYR A 25 -5.72 -5.21 8.57
CA TYR A 25 -5.70 -6.24 7.51
C TYR A 25 -4.68 -5.90 6.42
N ALA A 26 -4.62 -4.63 5.99
CA ALA A 26 -3.62 -4.16 5.04
C ALA A 26 -2.20 -4.30 5.60
N LEU A 27 -2.00 -3.90 6.87
CA LEU A 27 -0.70 -4.03 7.54
C LEU A 27 -0.24 -5.48 7.65
N ALA A 28 -1.15 -6.41 7.98
CA ALA A 28 -0.84 -7.83 8.06
C ALA A 28 -0.43 -8.41 6.71
N LEU A 29 -1.13 -8.05 5.63
CA LEU A 29 -0.80 -8.47 4.26
C LEU A 29 0.57 -7.97 3.82
N ILE A 30 0.86 -6.68 4.05
CA ILE A 30 2.18 -6.09 3.73
C ILE A 30 3.28 -6.78 4.52
N ARG A 31 3.08 -6.97 5.83
CA ARG A 31 4.05 -7.66 6.68
C ARG A 31 4.32 -9.07 6.20
N GLN A 32 3.28 -9.80 5.81
CA GLN A 32 3.43 -11.16 5.31
C GLN A 32 4.20 -11.19 4.00
N TRP A 33 3.91 -10.27 3.07
CA TRP A 33 4.61 -10.20 1.80
C TRP A 33 6.12 -9.94 1.95
N PHE A 34 6.51 -8.97 2.80
CA PHE A 34 7.91 -8.63 3.00
C PHE A 34 8.76 -9.74 3.63
N LYS A 35 8.15 -10.74 4.28
CA LYS A 35 8.88 -11.95 4.74
C LYS A 35 9.42 -12.82 3.58
N HIS A 36 8.88 -12.63 2.38
CA HIS A 36 9.22 -13.41 1.20
C HIS A 36 9.97 -12.61 0.12
N LEU A 37 10.37 -11.38 0.44
CA LEU A 37 11.14 -10.52 -0.46
C LEU A 37 12.60 -10.43 0.00
N PRO A 38 13.54 -10.20 -0.94
CA PRO A 38 14.89 -9.76 -0.59
C PRO A 38 14.86 -8.47 0.24
N SER A 39 15.84 -8.31 1.13
CA SER A 39 15.88 -7.18 2.08
C SER A 39 16.09 -5.82 1.42
N ASP A 40 16.63 -5.78 0.19
CA ASP A 40 16.90 -4.58 -0.60
C ASP A 40 15.81 -4.29 -1.65
N PHE A 41 14.77 -5.11 -1.71
CA PHE A 41 13.76 -5.04 -2.75
C PHE A 41 12.82 -3.85 -2.55
N LYS A 42 12.72 -2.96 -3.55
CA LYS A 42 11.77 -1.84 -3.54
C LYS A 42 10.40 -2.25 -4.08
N VAL A 43 9.35 -1.79 -3.41
CA VAL A 43 7.97 -2.18 -3.64
C VAL A 43 7.12 -0.95 -3.92
N GLY A 44 6.38 -0.96 -5.02
CA GLY A 44 5.26 -0.05 -5.24
C GLY A 44 3.96 -0.64 -4.71
N LEU A 45 3.29 0.07 -3.80
CA LEU A 45 2.00 -0.34 -3.23
C LEU A 45 0.88 0.62 -3.65
N LEU A 46 -0.11 0.12 -4.40
CA LEU A 46 -1.34 0.84 -4.72
C LEU A 46 -2.43 0.45 -3.75
N TYR A 47 -3.02 1.43 -3.07
CA TYR A 47 -4.15 1.22 -2.17
C TYR A 47 -5.04 2.46 -2.14
N ASP A 48 -6.35 2.30 -2.10
CA ASP A 48 -7.30 3.41 -2.21
C ASP A 48 -7.05 4.47 -1.14
N ILE A 49 -6.72 4.04 0.08
CA ILE A 49 -6.32 4.94 1.19
C ILE A 49 -4.81 4.90 1.46
N GLY A 50 -3.99 4.69 0.43
CA GLY A 50 -2.53 4.57 0.52
C GLY A 50 -1.85 5.75 1.25
N CYS A 51 -2.34 6.97 1.03
CA CYS A 51 -1.81 8.15 1.73
C CYS A 51 -2.10 8.15 3.24
N GLN A 52 -3.29 7.67 3.66
CA GLN A 52 -3.61 7.51 5.07
C GLN A 52 -2.84 6.35 5.69
N LEU A 53 -2.63 5.28 4.93
CA LEU A 53 -1.84 4.13 5.36
C LEU A 53 -0.39 4.53 5.65
N GLU A 54 0.27 5.22 4.71
CA GLU A 54 1.64 5.73 4.94
C GLU A 54 1.69 6.65 6.16
N ARG A 55 0.74 7.60 6.26
CA ARG A 55 0.66 8.51 7.41
C ARG A 55 0.54 7.75 8.73
N SER A 56 -0.32 6.72 8.80
CA SER A 56 -0.44 5.88 10.00
C SER A 56 0.85 5.15 10.31
N CYS A 57 1.53 4.58 9.32
CA CYS A 57 2.80 3.88 9.52
C CYS A 57 3.85 4.82 10.13
N ARG A 58 4.01 6.03 9.57
CA ARG A 58 4.95 7.04 10.08
C ARG A 58 4.58 7.54 11.47
N LYS A 59 3.28 7.77 11.72
CA LYS A 59 2.79 8.32 12.99
C LYS A 59 2.92 7.31 14.15
N TRP A 60 2.62 6.04 13.89
CA TRP A 60 2.49 5.02 14.94
C TRP A 60 3.63 4.00 14.95
N GLY A 61 4.61 4.14 14.07
CA GLY A 61 5.74 3.22 13.99
C GLY A 61 5.37 1.83 13.45
N PHE A 62 4.39 1.74 12.56
CA PHE A 62 4.10 0.47 11.88
C PHE A 62 5.08 0.24 10.73
N LEU A 63 5.46 -1.03 10.54
CA LEU A 63 6.29 -1.49 9.43
C LEU A 63 7.65 -0.76 9.30
N THR A 64 8.20 -0.24 10.40
CA THR A 64 9.39 0.64 10.39
C THR A 64 10.60 0.03 9.69
N ASP A 65 10.76 -1.29 9.77
CA ASP A 65 11.85 -2.04 9.15
C ASP A 65 11.73 -2.17 7.62
N VAL A 66 10.51 -2.08 7.08
CA VAL A 66 10.25 -2.24 5.63
C VAL A 66 9.74 -0.95 4.97
N LEU A 67 9.29 0.03 5.76
CA LEU A 67 8.73 1.29 5.28
C LEU A 67 9.65 2.05 4.29
N PRO A 68 10.98 2.10 4.48
CA PRO A 68 11.88 2.75 3.52
C PRO A 68 11.89 2.09 2.12
N HIS A 69 11.44 0.84 2.02
CA HIS A 69 11.39 0.08 0.77
C HIS A 69 10.04 0.17 0.07
N ILE A 70 9.05 0.88 0.65
CA ILE A 70 7.70 1.02 0.09
C ILE A 70 7.55 2.41 -0.53
N ILE A 71 7.15 2.44 -1.80
CA ILE A 71 6.59 3.63 -2.45
C ILE A 71 5.07 3.49 -2.41
N PHE A 72 4.38 4.41 -1.76
CA PHE A 72 2.92 4.39 -1.68
C PHE A 72 2.31 5.16 -2.85
N GLY A 73 1.25 4.62 -3.42
CA GLY A 73 0.40 5.27 -4.40
C GLY A 73 -1.07 4.96 -4.16
N ILE A 74 -1.94 5.77 -4.76
CA ILE A 74 -3.39 5.57 -4.76
C ILE A 74 -3.80 4.96 -6.11
N SER A 75 -4.70 3.99 -6.12
CA SER A 75 -5.23 3.45 -7.38
C SER A 75 -5.82 4.58 -8.25
N ILE A 76 -5.60 4.53 -9.57
CA ILE A 76 -5.91 5.65 -10.48
C ILE A 76 -7.37 6.10 -10.40
N PHE A 77 -8.30 5.16 -10.19
CA PHE A 77 -9.73 5.45 -10.06
C PHE A 77 -10.08 6.19 -8.78
N HIS A 78 -9.27 6.04 -7.73
CA HIS A 78 -9.50 6.67 -6.42
C HIS A 78 -8.66 7.94 -6.22
N ALA A 79 -7.60 8.15 -7.02
CA ALA A 79 -6.66 9.25 -6.82
C ALA A 79 -7.34 10.63 -6.78
N PHE A 80 -8.27 10.92 -7.70
CA PHE A 80 -8.98 12.21 -7.75
C PHE A 80 -10.00 12.42 -6.62
N GLY A 81 -10.41 11.36 -5.92
CA GLY A 81 -11.31 11.46 -4.76
C GLY A 81 -10.63 11.98 -3.50
N HIS A 82 -9.30 12.09 -3.49
CA HIS A 82 -8.53 12.55 -2.33
C HIS A 82 -8.29 14.06 -2.37
N GLN A 83 -7.89 14.63 -1.23
CA GLN A 83 -7.47 16.03 -1.12
C GLN A 83 -6.32 16.37 -2.09
N TRP A 84 -6.26 17.62 -2.54
CA TRP A 84 -5.30 18.10 -3.54
C TRP A 84 -3.84 17.68 -3.29
N PRO A 85 -3.28 17.76 -2.07
CA PRO A 85 -1.91 17.28 -1.82
C PRO A 85 -1.70 15.79 -2.14
N CYS A 86 -2.71 14.96 -1.83
CA CYS A 86 -2.64 13.52 -2.09
C CYS A 86 -2.64 13.22 -3.59
N GLN A 87 -3.38 14.01 -4.39
CA GLN A 87 -3.40 13.91 -5.86
C GLN A 87 -2.08 14.29 -6.52
N ILE A 88 -1.20 15.00 -5.81
CA ILE A 88 0.13 15.36 -6.34
C ILE A 88 1.14 14.31 -5.94
N VAL A 89 1.15 13.92 -4.67
CA VAL A 89 2.18 13.06 -4.09
C VAL A 89 1.97 11.57 -4.38
N TYR A 90 0.72 11.10 -4.40
CA TYR A 90 0.39 9.66 -4.46
C TYR A 90 -0.29 9.24 -5.76
N HIS A 91 -0.49 10.17 -6.69
CA HIS A 91 -1.12 9.84 -7.97
C HIS A 91 -0.16 9.00 -8.80
N PRO A 92 -0.55 7.81 -9.30
CA PRO A 92 0.39 6.84 -9.85
C PRO A 92 1.12 7.35 -11.09
N ARG A 93 0.49 8.21 -11.91
CA ARG A 93 1.16 8.89 -13.04
C ARG A 93 2.21 9.95 -12.66
N LYS A 94 2.34 10.29 -11.37
CA LYS A 94 3.29 11.27 -10.83
C LYS A 94 4.32 10.63 -9.89
N CYS A 95 4.20 9.32 -9.65
CA CYS A 95 5.09 8.57 -8.78
C CYS A 95 6.03 7.72 -9.63
N VAL A 96 7.34 8.00 -9.58
CA VAL A 96 8.36 7.18 -10.26
C VAL A 96 8.26 5.74 -9.78
N GLY A 97 8.26 4.79 -10.72
CA GLY A 97 8.11 3.35 -10.43
C GLY A 97 6.68 2.81 -10.55
N PHE A 98 5.69 3.67 -10.80
CA PHE A 98 4.34 3.27 -11.15
C PHE A 98 4.00 3.66 -12.60
N GLY A 99 3.32 2.75 -13.32
CA GLY A 99 3.05 2.92 -14.75
C GLY A 99 4.28 2.64 -15.63
N LEU A 100 4.05 2.45 -16.93
CA LEU A 100 5.10 2.40 -17.96
C LEU A 100 5.69 3.78 -18.20
#